data_AF-A0A2H0CNP0-F1
#
_entry.id   AF-A0A2H0CNP0-F1
#
_cell.length_a   1.000
_cell.length_b   1.000
_cell.length_c   1.000
_cell.angle_alpha   90.00
_cell.angle_beta   90.00
_cell.angle_gamma   90.00
#
_symmetry.space_group_name_H-M   'P 1'
#
loop_
_entity.id
_entity.type
_entity.pdbx_description
1 polymer ?
#
loop_
_entity_poly.entity_id
_entity_poly.type
_entity_poly.pdbx_seq_one_letter_code
_entity_poly.pdbx_strand_id
1 'polypeptide(L)'
;MIDSKTLPELKKHIGTLTNQLSLFETKVKNTPDIEPGEKGPEEERERILSVLNSYQKKIPDIEKLASGPLLKNGSNPIDIPAVLQSLERVDKILKDLIQDVEQITEDQYECKLEIYKQEVLKTVELILSTFDYVLPNIRYEMNFMEKYYREPANMSKTVVPELHKLVHKLEEHTITLDEFFNGDNSDDNKAQGYNLLRRKNGLFSKYQFFDNSPDAYKELNDCYYQVCKIMEPFLRDKRSEPDLGKFYFQVKEMNMNISRMSDIFDTGVFLTSLIQKSKKKYSYVDEVRKSVALLQKFNELKKSLIVYNEPEIKRTQQVLESRFSQEGEKGRLNTIMDETWSCIKEKQIDFSRLDMIFSKLLKKNFNIVVREKDADDITITITPHHANKYGRDLLNRINIIIQEIDFWYPPNEKQLLFQNIAKTTEKIQADEPLDKKEFVEMMQNYDQSMERNIRKTYPDKAKELASIYSAFNKLFPGQTQKIKLRKRLMNESIWEEISYDMEKVKRNIAVLSSNNESMKKNVNKFPFLRVAIEHLSQVLYDLSMQLFISFEGIDGRSITNMTNILSTYNEFRDLPSLWAAFSYYFSKSSMPNLSVNEKIMIETTKEPRCQARLRELFKEND
;
A
#
# COMPACT_ATOMS: atom_id res chain seq x y z
N MET A 1 -3.68 -19.77 14.48
CA MET A 1 -4.94 -20.01 15.22
C MET A 1 -5.86 -20.77 14.29
N ILE A 2 -6.54 -21.77 14.81
CA ILE A 2 -6.98 -22.94 14.03
C ILE A 2 -8.18 -22.63 13.14
N ASP A 3 -8.34 -23.39 12.05
CA ASP A 3 -9.56 -23.32 11.22
C ASP A 3 -10.77 -23.52 12.15
N SER A 4 -11.86 -22.78 11.91
CA SER A 4 -13.10 -22.92 12.68
C SER A 4 -13.64 -24.36 12.66
N LYS A 5 -13.28 -25.14 11.63
CA LYS A 5 -13.55 -26.57 11.52
C LYS A 5 -12.75 -27.44 12.49
N THR A 6 -11.54 -27.02 12.85
CA THR A 6 -10.66 -27.70 13.83
C THR A 6 -10.92 -27.26 15.27
N LEU A 7 -11.66 -26.18 15.49
CA LEU A 7 -11.98 -25.69 16.85
C LEU A 7 -12.71 -26.72 17.74
N PRO A 8 -13.69 -27.49 17.25
CA PRO A 8 -14.32 -28.54 18.05
C PRO A 8 -13.34 -29.64 18.48
N GLU A 9 -12.38 -29.97 17.62
CA GLU A 9 -11.35 -30.98 17.88
C GLU A 9 -10.37 -30.50 18.96
N LEU A 10 -9.91 -29.24 18.88
CA LEU A 10 -9.11 -28.65 19.95
C LEU A 10 -9.84 -28.68 21.31
N LYS A 11 -11.12 -28.30 21.36
CA LYS A 11 -11.91 -28.34 22.60
C LYS A 11 -11.97 -29.75 23.20
N LYS A 12 -12.10 -30.77 22.35
CA LYS A 12 -12.08 -32.17 22.77
C LYS A 12 -10.72 -32.55 23.37
N HIS A 13 -9.61 -32.15 22.74
CA HIS A 13 -8.28 -32.43 23.26
C HIS A 13 -7.99 -31.69 24.58
N ILE A 14 -8.40 -30.43 24.71
CA ILE A 14 -8.32 -29.65 25.96
C ILE A 14 -9.12 -30.34 27.08
N GLY A 15 -10.35 -30.78 26.80
CA GLY A 15 -11.15 -31.52 27.78
C GLY A 15 -10.51 -32.85 28.18
N THR A 16 -9.85 -33.53 27.24
CA THR A 16 -9.08 -34.75 27.51
C THR A 16 -7.89 -34.45 28.43
N LEU A 17 -7.14 -33.37 28.17
CA LEU A 17 -5.98 -32.98 28.96
C LEU A 17 -6.37 -32.67 30.41
N THR A 18 -7.46 -31.93 30.60
CA THR A 18 -8.02 -31.65 31.93
C THR A 18 -8.32 -32.94 32.68
N ASN A 19 -8.99 -33.90 32.03
CA ASN A 19 -9.29 -35.19 32.65
C ASN A 19 -8.03 -35.98 33.01
N GLN A 20 -7.02 -36.03 32.12
CA GLN A 20 -5.77 -36.75 32.40
C GLN A 20 -5.01 -36.12 33.58
N LEU A 21 -5.00 -34.79 33.68
CA LEU A 21 -4.38 -34.12 34.82
C LEU A 21 -5.15 -34.34 36.12
N SER A 22 -6.48 -34.41 36.10
CA SER A 22 -7.25 -34.77 37.30
C SER A 22 -7.00 -36.22 37.73
N LEU A 23 -6.79 -37.14 36.78
CA LEU A 23 -6.40 -38.52 37.09
C LEU A 23 -4.98 -38.58 37.68
N PHE A 24 -4.04 -37.82 37.13
CA PHE A 24 -2.69 -37.66 37.66
C PHE A 24 -2.74 -37.10 39.10
N GLU A 25 -3.48 -36.02 39.32
CA GLU A 25 -3.68 -35.39 40.63
C GLU A 25 -4.29 -36.37 41.65
N THR A 26 -5.32 -37.12 41.23
CA THR A 26 -5.98 -38.12 42.10
C THR A 26 -5.01 -39.22 42.51
N LYS A 27 -4.11 -39.65 41.61
CA LYS A 27 -3.08 -40.64 41.93
C LYS A 27 -2.07 -40.10 42.95
N VAL A 28 -1.57 -38.87 42.76
CA VAL A 28 -0.67 -38.21 43.72
C VAL A 28 -1.36 -38.01 45.07
N LYS A 29 -2.64 -37.66 45.11
CA LYS A 29 -3.39 -37.46 46.35
C LYS A 29 -3.57 -38.73 47.18
N ASN A 30 -3.77 -39.88 46.51
CA ASN A 30 -4.16 -41.12 47.17
C ASN A 30 -3.00 -42.10 47.42
N THR A 31 -1.81 -41.81 46.91
CA THR A 31 -0.65 -42.70 47.05
C THR A 31 0.01 -42.52 48.42
N PRO A 32 0.27 -43.59 49.19
CA PRO A 32 0.99 -43.49 50.46
C PRO A 32 2.50 -43.24 50.26
N ASP A 33 3.02 -43.60 49.09
CA ASP A 33 4.45 -43.62 48.80
C ASP A 33 4.86 -42.34 48.03
N ILE A 34 5.11 -41.24 48.76
CA ILE A 34 5.65 -39.98 48.22
C ILE A 34 7.09 -39.83 48.70
N GLU A 35 8.00 -39.61 47.76
CA GLU A 35 9.40 -39.33 48.06
C GLU A 35 9.53 -37.94 48.71
N PRO A 36 10.18 -37.83 49.89
CA PRO A 36 10.23 -36.60 50.64
C PRO A 36 11.14 -35.55 49.98
N GLY A 37 10.62 -34.33 49.81
CA GLY A 37 11.44 -33.15 49.54
C GLY A 37 12.19 -32.66 50.80
N GLU A 38 12.78 -31.46 50.74
CA GLU A 38 13.59 -30.88 51.85
C GLU A 38 12.85 -30.79 53.20
N LYS A 39 11.51 -30.75 53.16
CA LYS A 39 10.65 -30.55 54.33
C LYS A 39 9.72 -31.73 54.64
N GLY A 40 9.90 -32.85 53.94
CA GLY A 40 9.13 -34.08 54.13
C GLY A 40 8.06 -34.35 53.06
N PRO A 41 7.41 -35.52 53.13
CA PRO A 41 6.60 -36.06 52.03
C PRO A 41 5.24 -35.36 51.86
N GLU A 42 4.60 -34.90 52.94
CA GLU A 42 3.29 -34.23 52.83
C GLU A 42 3.42 -32.79 52.30
N GLU A 43 4.49 -32.06 52.65
CA GLU A 43 4.75 -30.76 52.03
C GLU A 43 5.12 -30.90 50.54
N GLU A 44 5.83 -31.96 50.16
CA GLU A 44 6.13 -32.26 48.77
C GLU A 44 4.86 -32.63 47.98
N ARG A 45 3.94 -33.39 48.59
CA ARG A 45 2.62 -33.66 48.03
C ARG A 45 1.84 -32.37 47.78
N GLU A 46 1.81 -31.44 48.75
CA GLU A 46 1.17 -30.14 48.57
C GLU A 46 1.80 -29.31 47.45
N ARG A 47 3.14 -29.33 47.33
CA ARG A 47 3.87 -28.67 46.23
C ARG A 47 3.42 -29.22 44.87
N ILE A 48 3.43 -30.53 44.69
CA ILE A 48 3.03 -31.20 43.44
C ILE A 48 1.58 -30.87 43.10
N LEU A 49 0.67 -30.99 44.08
CA LEU A 49 -0.75 -30.66 43.88
C LEU A 49 -0.95 -29.18 43.52
N SER A 50 -0.15 -28.27 44.07
CA SER A 50 -0.19 -26.84 43.71
C SER A 50 0.21 -26.60 42.26
N VAL A 51 1.26 -27.28 41.78
CA VAL A 51 1.73 -27.23 40.38
C VAL A 51 0.63 -27.71 39.43
N LEU A 52 0.05 -28.90 39.69
CA LEU A 52 -1.03 -29.46 38.88
C LEU A 52 -2.28 -28.58 38.87
N ASN A 53 -2.68 -28.04 40.02
CA ASN A 53 -3.80 -27.10 40.15
C ASN A 53 -3.55 -25.78 39.40
N SER A 54 -2.30 -25.32 39.33
CA SER A 54 -1.92 -24.17 38.50
C SER A 54 -2.21 -24.45 37.02
N TYR A 55 -1.85 -25.62 36.50
CA TYR A 55 -2.10 -25.98 35.11
C TYR A 55 -3.58 -26.16 34.81
N GLN A 56 -4.34 -26.82 35.68
CA GLN A 56 -5.81 -26.94 35.53
C GLN A 56 -6.50 -25.57 35.41
N LYS A 57 -5.97 -24.52 36.07
CA LYS A 57 -6.46 -23.14 35.93
C LYS A 57 -6.04 -22.47 34.62
N LYS A 58 -4.87 -22.82 34.06
CA LYS A 58 -4.33 -22.25 32.81
C LYS A 58 -4.85 -22.94 31.54
N ILE A 59 -5.25 -24.21 31.61
CA ILE A 59 -5.74 -24.97 30.44
C ILE A 59 -6.95 -24.33 29.76
N PRO A 60 -7.96 -23.80 30.48
CA PRO A 60 -9.06 -23.05 29.85
C PRO A 60 -8.58 -21.81 29.08
N ASP A 61 -7.46 -21.20 29.47
CA ASP A 61 -6.89 -20.07 28.74
C ASP A 61 -6.33 -20.50 27.38
N ILE A 62 -5.93 -21.76 27.18
CA ILE A 62 -5.50 -22.29 25.88
C ILE A 62 -6.65 -22.20 24.88
N GLU A 63 -7.87 -22.62 25.28
CA GLU A 63 -9.05 -22.49 24.44
C GLU A 63 -9.31 -21.02 24.12
N LYS A 64 -9.23 -20.14 25.12
CA LYS A 64 -9.47 -18.69 24.93
C LYS A 64 -8.45 -18.04 24.01
N LEU A 65 -7.16 -18.39 24.14
CA LEU A 65 -6.08 -17.91 23.28
C LEU A 65 -6.23 -18.45 21.86
N ALA A 66 -6.62 -19.73 21.71
CA ALA A 66 -6.85 -20.37 20.43
C ALA A 66 -8.16 -19.95 19.74
N SER A 67 -9.15 -19.48 20.50
CA SER A 67 -10.47 -19.00 20.03
C SER A 67 -10.58 -17.47 19.97
N GLY A 68 -9.51 -16.74 20.31
CA GLY A 68 -9.36 -15.30 20.11
C GLY A 68 -9.58 -14.83 18.65
N PRO A 69 -9.36 -13.55 18.34
CA PRO A 69 -9.88 -12.94 17.12
C PRO A 69 -9.05 -13.30 15.86
N LEU A 70 -9.16 -14.54 15.39
CA LEU A 70 -9.26 -14.80 13.95
C LEU A 70 -10.67 -14.50 13.41
N LEU A 71 -11.62 -14.20 14.31
CA LEU A 71 -13.02 -14.00 14.00
C LEU A 71 -13.49 -12.59 14.40
N LYS A 72 -13.09 -11.59 13.62
CA LYS A 72 -14.05 -10.53 13.28
C LYS A 72 -14.43 -10.71 11.82
N ASN A 73 -15.53 -11.45 11.62
CA ASN A 73 -16.46 -11.35 10.50
C ASN A 73 -15.89 -10.70 9.23
N GLY A 74 -15.29 -11.50 8.36
CA GLY A 74 -15.23 -11.29 6.89
C GLY A 74 -14.65 -9.98 6.33
N SER A 75 -14.18 -9.02 7.15
CA SER A 75 -13.81 -7.69 6.67
C SER A 75 -12.55 -7.09 7.29
N ASN A 76 -11.99 -7.68 8.36
CA ASN A 76 -10.76 -7.16 8.98
C ASN A 76 -9.59 -8.14 8.76
N PRO A 77 -8.40 -7.63 8.41
CA PRO A 77 -7.21 -8.47 8.27
C PRO A 77 -6.85 -9.17 9.59
N ILE A 78 -6.28 -10.37 9.48
CA ILE A 78 -5.74 -11.12 10.62
C ILE A 78 -4.56 -10.34 11.22
N ASP A 79 -4.59 -10.10 12.53
CA ASP A 79 -3.45 -9.55 13.27
C ASP A 79 -2.43 -10.66 13.54
N ILE A 80 -1.56 -10.90 12.54
CA ILE A 80 -0.56 -11.98 12.59
C ILE A 80 0.36 -11.88 13.82
N PRO A 81 0.89 -10.68 14.21
CA PRO A 81 1.65 -10.54 15.45
C PRO A 81 0.91 -11.00 16.71
N ALA A 82 -0.36 -10.62 16.87
CA ALA A 82 -1.17 -11.04 18.02
C ALA A 82 -1.44 -12.55 18.03
N VAL A 83 -1.62 -13.14 16.83
CA VAL A 83 -1.76 -14.59 16.67
C VAL A 83 -0.48 -15.32 17.09
N LEU A 84 0.69 -14.86 16.63
CA LEU A 84 1.97 -15.48 17.00
C LEU A 84 2.21 -15.39 18.52
N GLN A 85 1.96 -14.23 19.14
CA GLN A 85 2.09 -14.07 20.58
C GLN A 85 1.16 -15.02 21.37
N SER A 86 -0.05 -15.26 20.85
CA SER A 86 -0.98 -16.20 21.47
C SER A 86 -0.48 -17.64 21.35
N LEU A 87 0.10 -18.00 20.20
CA LEU A 87 0.71 -19.32 19.99
C LEU A 87 1.93 -19.53 20.89
N GLU A 88 2.83 -18.55 21.01
CA GLU A 88 3.99 -18.61 21.92
C GLU A 88 3.57 -18.84 23.38
N ARG A 89 2.44 -18.22 23.81
CA ARG A 89 1.90 -18.44 25.16
C ARG A 89 1.34 -19.84 25.35
N VAL A 90 0.61 -20.35 24.35
CA VAL A 90 0.07 -21.72 24.39
C VAL A 90 1.21 -22.73 24.44
N ASP A 91 2.20 -22.58 23.56
CA ASP A 91 3.38 -23.43 23.47
C ASP A 91 4.16 -23.44 24.78
N LYS A 92 4.36 -22.26 25.39
CA LYS A 92 5.00 -22.16 26.71
C LYS A 92 4.22 -22.89 27.81
N ILE A 93 2.90 -22.70 27.89
CA ILE A 93 2.08 -23.39 28.91
C ILE A 93 2.22 -24.91 28.78
N LEU A 94 2.21 -25.42 27.54
CA LEU A 94 2.29 -26.84 27.26
C LEU A 94 3.69 -27.40 27.52
N LYS A 95 4.76 -26.68 27.17
CA LYS A 95 6.14 -27.10 27.45
C LYS A 95 6.44 -27.09 28.96
N ASP A 96 6.05 -26.03 29.67
CA ASP A 96 6.19 -25.95 31.13
C ASP A 96 5.45 -27.13 31.80
N LEU A 97 4.26 -27.48 31.31
CA LEU A 97 3.49 -28.64 31.79
C LEU A 97 4.22 -29.97 31.55
N ILE A 98 4.77 -30.18 30.35
CA ILE A 98 5.54 -31.39 30.02
C ILE A 98 6.71 -31.53 31.00
N GLN A 99 7.51 -30.48 31.13
CA GLN A 99 8.71 -30.49 31.97
C GLN A 99 8.38 -30.75 33.44
N ASP A 100 7.36 -30.09 33.99
CA ASP A 100 6.95 -30.31 35.38
C ASP A 100 6.42 -31.73 35.60
N VAL A 101 5.63 -32.28 34.67
CA VAL A 101 5.08 -33.64 34.78
C VAL A 101 6.19 -34.70 34.67
N GLU A 102 7.16 -34.49 33.78
CA GLU A 102 8.35 -35.33 33.67
C GLU A 102 9.17 -35.30 34.96
N GLN A 103 9.51 -34.11 35.45
CA GLN A 103 10.27 -33.94 36.69
C GLN A 103 9.55 -34.57 37.89
N ILE A 104 8.24 -34.33 38.04
CA ILE A 104 7.44 -34.94 39.10
C ILE A 104 7.47 -36.47 39.00
N THR A 105 7.39 -37.02 37.79
CA THR A 105 7.41 -38.48 37.59
C THR A 105 8.78 -39.09 37.91
N GLU A 106 9.86 -38.39 37.57
CA GLU A 106 11.23 -38.79 37.88
C GLU A 106 11.52 -38.70 39.39
N ASP A 107 11.16 -37.59 40.02
CA ASP A 107 11.33 -37.37 41.45
C ASP A 107 10.52 -38.36 42.29
N GLN A 108 9.34 -38.74 41.80
CA GLN A 108 8.37 -39.59 42.49
C GLN A 108 8.31 -41.00 41.87
N TYR A 109 9.48 -41.61 41.61
CA TYR A 109 9.58 -42.90 40.94
C TYR A 109 8.79 -44.03 41.63
N GLU A 110 8.64 -44.00 42.97
CA GLU A 110 7.85 -44.98 43.74
C GLU A 110 6.32 -44.85 43.53
N CYS A 111 5.83 -43.67 43.12
CA CYS A 111 4.40 -43.41 42.90
C CYS A 111 3.82 -44.12 41.66
N LYS A 112 4.66 -44.67 40.78
CA LYS A 112 4.27 -45.30 39.50
C LYS A 112 3.44 -44.37 38.61
N LEU A 113 3.89 -43.12 38.44
CA LEU A 113 3.19 -42.09 37.65
C LEU A 113 3.36 -42.22 36.13
N GLU A 114 4.20 -43.15 35.67
CA GLU A 114 4.62 -43.28 34.27
C GLU A 114 3.47 -43.36 33.25
N ILE A 115 2.40 -44.13 33.55
CA ILE A 115 1.24 -44.25 32.66
C ILE A 115 0.49 -42.92 32.55
N TYR A 116 0.37 -42.18 33.66
CA TYR A 116 -0.32 -40.89 33.69
C TYR A 116 0.50 -39.82 32.95
N LYS A 117 1.83 -39.84 33.10
CA LYS A 117 2.75 -39.03 32.30
C LYS A 117 2.51 -39.26 30.80
N GLN A 118 2.54 -40.52 30.35
CA GLN A 118 2.35 -40.85 28.93
C GLN A 118 1.03 -40.34 28.36
N GLU A 119 -0.08 -40.48 29.09
CA GLU A 119 -1.39 -39.98 28.64
C GLU A 119 -1.48 -38.45 28.62
N VAL A 120 -0.85 -37.76 29.57
CA VAL A 120 -0.72 -36.29 29.56
C VAL A 120 0.08 -35.84 28.35
N LEU A 121 1.29 -36.39 28.15
CA LEU A 121 2.18 -36.02 27.04
C LEU A 121 1.52 -36.25 25.68
N LYS A 122 0.91 -37.42 25.47
CA LYS A 122 0.18 -37.75 24.23
C LYS A 122 -0.97 -36.77 23.96
N THR A 123 -1.66 -36.32 25.00
CA THR A 123 -2.73 -35.34 24.83
C THR A 123 -2.19 -33.95 24.50
N VAL A 124 -1.05 -33.56 25.08
CA VAL A 124 -0.35 -32.32 24.74
C VAL A 124 0.10 -32.32 23.27
N GLU A 125 0.67 -33.42 22.78
CA GLU A 125 1.03 -33.58 21.35
C GLU A 125 -0.18 -33.39 20.42
N LEU A 126 -1.33 -33.98 20.77
CA LEU A 126 -2.56 -33.79 20.01
C LEU A 126 -2.99 -32.32 19.98
N ILE A 127 -2.88 -31.61 21.10
CA ILE A 127 -3.17 -30.16 21.16
C ILE A 127 -2.19 -29.38 20.27
N LEU A 128 -0.88 -29.62 20.40
CA LEU A 128 0.15 -28.95 19.60
C LEU A 128 -0.04 -29.18 18.10
N SER A 129 -0.41 -30.39 17.69
CA SER A 129 -0.67 -30.73 16.29
C SER A 129 -1.79 -29.90 15.64
N THR A 130 -2.70 -29.32 16.44
CA THR A 130 -3.75 -28.44 15.91
C THR A 130 -3.22 -27.05 15.52
N PHE A 131 -2.03 -26.65 15.97
CA PHE A 131 -1.51 -25.27 15.86
C PHE A 131 -0.59 -25.00 14.66
N ASP A 132 -0.72 -25.76 13.57
CA ASP A 132 0.16 -25.74 12.38
C ASP A 132 0.02 -24.51 11.45
N TYR A 133 -0.35 -23.34 11.98
CA TYR A 133 -0.62 -22.16 11.14
C TYR A 133 0.66 -21.51 10.58
N VAL A 134 1.80 -21.72 11.25
CA VAL A 134 3.04 -20.97 10.97
C VAL A 134 3.99 -21.75 10.06
N LEU A 135 4.05 -23.08 10.18
CA LEU A 135 4.99 -23.91 9.42
C LEU A 135 4.79 -23.85 7.89
N PRO A 136 3.57 -23.80 7.33
CA PRO A 136 3.41 -23.69 5.87
C PRO A 136 4.07 -22.45 5.28
N ASN A 137 3.96 -21.30 5.96
CA ASN A 137 4.59 -20.04 5.52
C ASN A 137 6.12 -20.11 5.68
N ILE A 138 6.61 -20.68 6.78
CA ILE A 138 8.05 -20.91 6.99
C ILE A 138 8.62 -21.85 5.92
N ARG A 139 7.97 -22.99 5.68
CA ARG A 139 8.36 -23.97 4.65
C ARG A 139 8.33 -23.34 3.26
N TYR A 140 7.39 -22.43 3.00
CA TYR A 140 7.38 -21.66 1.76
C TYR A 140 8.63 -20.76 1.62
N GLU A 141 8.94 -19.96 2.64
CA GLU A 141 10.18 -19.15 2.65
C GLU A 141 11.42 -20.03 2.48
N MET A 142 11.49 -21.19 3.15
CA MET A 142 12.60 -22.13 3.01
C MET A 142 12.73 -22.66 1.58
N ASN A 143 11.63 -23.08 0.95
CA ASN A 143 11.63 -23.52 -0.45
C ASN A 143 12.14 -22.43 -1.38
N PHE A 144 11.82 -21.17 -1.10
CA PHE A 144 12.36 -20.03 -1.82
C PHE A 144 13.87 -19.85 -1.58
N MET A 145 14.31 -19.87 -0.32
CA MET A 145 15.74 -19.77 0.03
C MET A 145 16.56 -20.90 -0.60
N GLU A 146 16.04 -22.12 -0.62
CA GLU A 146 16.69 -23.25 -1.30
C GLU A 146 16.93 -22.97 -2.77
N LYS A 147 15.92 -22.46 -3.49
CA LYS A 147 16.08 -22.11 -4.90
C LYS A 147 17.15 -21.03 -5.09
N TYR A 148 17.13 -19.99 -4.26
CA TYR A 148 18.13 -18.92 -4.29
C TYR A 148 19.56 -19.41 -4.03
N TYR A 149 19.75 -20.28 -3.03
CA TYR A 149 21.06 -20.80 -2.66
C TYR A 149 21.57 -21.93 -3.58
N ARG A 150 20.71 -22.51 -4.43
CA ARG A 150 21.13 -23.44 -5.51
C ARG A 150 21.87 -22.71 -6.64
N GLU A 151 21.74 -21.39 -6.75
CA GLU A 151 22.54 -20.63 -7.71
C GLU A 151 24.03 -20.66 -7.31
N PRO A 152 24.95 -20.99 -8.24
CA PRO A 152 26.38 -21.14 -7.92
C PRO A 152 27.00 -19.92 -7.20
N ALA A 153 26.51 -18.72 -7.49
CA ALA A 153 26.98 -17.48 -6.86
C ALA A 153 26.69 -17.40 -5.35
N ASN A 154 25.69 -18.14 -4.86
CA ASN A 154 25.16 -18.01 -3.49
C ASN A 154 25.50 -19.22 -2.59
N MET A 155 25.87 -20.36 -3.17
CA MET A 155 26.05 -21.65 -2.45
C MET A 155 26.95 -21.54 -1.20
N SER A 156 28.06 -20.80 -1.29
CA SER A 156 29.05 -20.69 -0.21
C SER A 156 28.54 -19.97 1.06
N LYS A 157 27.38 -19.31 0.98
CA LYS A 157 26.80 -18.51 2.09
C LYS A 157 25.48 -19.07 2.62
N THR A 158 25.13 -20.29 2.21
CA THR A 158 23.83 -20.90 2.53
C THR A 158 23.59 -21.03 4.04
N VAL A 159 22.32 -20.86 4.44
CA VAL A 159 21.79 -21.16 5.79
C VAL A 159 20.81 -22.31 5.79
N VAL A 160 20.55 -22.90 4.61
CA VAL A 160 19.54 -23.94 4.42
C VAL A 160 19.74 -25.13 5.36
N PRO A 161 20.96 -25.66 5.59
CA PRO A 161 21.16 -26.78 6.51
C PRO A 161 20.80 -26.43 7.97
N GLU A 162 21.10 -25.21 8.41
CA GLU A 162 20.81 -24.76 9.77
C GLU A 162 19.30 -24.54 9.97
N LEU A 163 18.63 -23.95 8.97
CA LEU A 163 17.17 -23.77 8.95
C LEU A 163 16.42 -25.10 8.95
N HIS A 164 16.86 -26.10 8.17
CA HIS A 164 16.25 -27.44 8.19
C HIS A 164 16.34 -28.11 9.56
N LYS A 165 17.50 -28.02 10.22
CA LYS A 165 17.64 -28.52 11.59
C LYS A 165 16.70 -27.80 12.55
N LEU A 166 16.59 -26.48 12.43
CA LEU A 166 15.74 -25.67 13.31
C LEU A 166 14.25 -25.99 13.13
N VAL A 167 13.79 -26.14 11.88
CA VAL A 167 12.39 -26.54 11.58
C VAL A 167 12.11 -27.96 12.03
N HIS A 168 13.04 -28.88 11.80
CA HIS A 168 12.88 -30.26 12.26
C HIS A 168 12.73 -30.33 13.78
N LYS A 169 13.56 -29.58 14.53
CA LYS A 169 13.44 -29.48 15.99
C LYS A 169 12.08 -28.93 16.44
N LEU A 170 11.53 -27.94 15.74
CA LEU A 170 10.21 -27.38 16.04
C LEU A 170 9.09 -28.38 15.75
N GLU A 171 9.19 -29.13 14.64
CA GLU A 171 8.22 -30.17 14.26
C GLU A 171 8.24 -31.38 15.20
N GLU A 172 9.41 -31.71 15.75
CA GLU A 172 9.56 -32.71 16.81
C GLU A 172 9.22 -32.16 18.20
N HIS A 173 8.75 -30.91 18.30
CA HIS A 173 8.43 -30.22 19.55
C HIS A 173 9.57 -30.19 20.58
N THR A 174 10.82 -30.32 20.12
CA THR A 174 12.03 -30.29 20.98
C THR A 174 12.42 -28.87 21.39
N ILE A 175 11.94 -27.86 20.65
CA ILE A 175 12.14 -26.45 20.95
C ILE A 175 10.79 -25.72 20.94
N THR A 176 10.69 -24.64 21.70
CA THR A 176 9.53 -23.73 21.66
C THR A 176 9.53 -22.90 20.39
N LEU A 177 8.39 -22.29 20.10
CA LEU A 177 8.26 -21.22 19.10
C LEU A 177 9.19 -20.04 19.42
N ASP A 178 9.37 -19.67 20.68
CA ASP A 178 10.29 -18.59 21.08
C ASP A 178 11.74 -18.95 20.76
N GLU A 179 12.19 -20.15 21.16
CA GLU A 179 13.52 -20.69 20.86
C GLU A 179 13.71 -20.83 19.34
N PHE A 180 12.69 -21.24 18.59
CA PHE A 180 12.72 -21.30 17.13
C PHE A 180 12.96 -19.91 16.53
N PHE A 181 12.20 -18.89 16.94
CA PHE A 181 12.30 -17.56 16.34
C PHE A 181 13.55 -16.79 16.79
N ASN A 182 13.90 -16.89 18.06
CA ASN A 182 14.92 -16.05 18.70
C ASN A 182 16.26 -16.76 18.92
N GLY A 183 16.28 -18.10 18.86
CA GLY A 183 17.45 -18.92 19.13
C GLY A 183 17.55 -19.28 20.62
N ASP A 184 18.39 -20.26 20.93
CA ASP A 184 18.63 -20.72 22.29
C ASP A 184 19.85 -20.00 22.89
N ASN A 185 19.66 -19.40 24.07
CA ASN A 185 20.71 -18.68 24.81
C ASN A 185 21.34 -19.53 25.93
N SER A 186 20.90 -20.77 26.12
CA SER A 186 21.25 -21.59 27.29
C SER A 186 22.56 -22.39 27.17
N ASP A 187 23.14 -22.54 25.97
CA ASP A 187 24.37 -23.29 25.71
C ASP A 187 25.54 -22.45 25.14
N ASP A 188 26.78 -22.90 25.39
CA ASP A 188 28.03 -22.32 24.86
C ASP A 188 28.10 -22.30 23.31
N ASN A 189 27.26 -23.09 22.64
CA ASN A 189 27.01 -23.05 21.19
C ASN A 189 25.67 -22.36 20.90
N LYS A 190 25.67 -21.03 20.83
CA LYS A 190 24.49 -20.21 20.50
C LYS A 190 23.90 -20.60 19.13
N ALA A 191 22.83 -21.39 19.14
CA ALA A 191 22.06 -21.69 17.93
C ALA A 191 21.32 -20.43 17.45
N GLN A 192 21.45 -20.09 16.17
CA GLN A 192 20.78 -18.92 15.62
C GLN A 192 19.29 -19.18 15.40
N GLY A 193 18.43 -18.27 15.87
CA GLY A 193 17.00 -18.34 15.61
C GLY A 193 16.63 -18.02 14.15
N TYR A 194 15.44 -18.46 13.75
CA TYR A 194 14.87 -18.28 12.42
C TYR A 194 14.89 -16.82 11.97
N ASN A 195 14.57 -15.88 12.88
CA ASN A 195 14.57 -14.45 12.59
C ASN A 195 15.95 -13.97 12.14
N LEU A 196 17.04 -14.48 12.70
CA LEU A 196 18.39 -14.10 12.28
C LEU A 196 18.74 -14.75 10.93
N LEU A 197 18.49 -16.05 10.80
CA LEU A 197 18.85 -16.84 9.62
C LEU A 197 18.15 -16.37 8.36
N ARG A 198 16.84 -16.07 8.42
CA ARG A 198 16.05 -15.63 7.24
C ARG A 198 16.54 -14.32 6.62
N ARG A 199 17.23 -13.48 7.41
CA ARG A 199 17.75 -12.17 6.97
C ARG A 199 19.14 -12.24 6.36
N LYS A 200 19.82 -13.39 6.45
CA LYS A 200 21.20 -13.51 5.97
C LYS A 200 21.25 -13.24 4.48
N ASN A 201 22.29 -12.52 4.06
CA ASN A 201 22.50 -12.04 2.69
C ASN A 201 21.39 -11.09 2.17
N GLY A 202 20.55 -10.53 3.05
CA GLY A 202 19.52 -9.55 2.66
C GLY A 202 18.32 -10.14 1.92
N LEU A 203 18.10 -11.46 2.01
CA LEU A 203 17.00 -12.15 1.32
C LEU A 203 15.62 -11.66 1.76
N PHE A 204 15.43 -11.53 3.07
CA PHE A 204 14.24 -10.97 3.67
C PHE A 204 14.63 -9.80 4.56
N SER A 205 13.83 -8.74 4.51
CA SER A 205 14.01 -7.60 5.40
C SER A 205 13.61 -7.97 6.83
N LYS A 206 14.30 -7.38 7.82
CA LYS A 206 13.91 -7.51 9.23
C LYS A 206 12.58 -6.82 9.56
N TYR A 207 12.17 -5.87 8.72
CA TYR A 207 10.91 -5.14 8.85
C TYR A 207 9.76 -5.86 8.16
N GLN A 208 10.03 -6.91 7.40
CA GLN A 208 9.02 -7.83 6.89
C GLN A 208 8.71 -8.87 7.97
N PHE A 209 7.42 -9.16 8.19
CA PHE A 209 7.04 -10.38 8.90
C PHE A 209 7.33 -11.62 8.02
N PHE A 210 6.79 -12.80 8.30
CA PHE A 210 6.90 -13.94 7.38
C PHE A 210 6.07 -13.72 6.11
N ASP A 211 6.55 -14.24 4.99
CA ASP A 211 5.86 -14.23 3.71
C ASP A 211 4.55 -15.02 3.78
N ASN A 212 3.60 -14.70 2.91
CA ASN A 212 2.36 -15.46 2.81
C ASN A 212 2.58 -16.72 1.97
N SER A 213 1.66 -17.68 2.09
CA SER A 213 1.61 -18.82 1.17
C SER A 213 1.33 -18.36 -0.27
N PRO A 214 1.77 -19.11 -1.29
CA PRO A 214 1.51 -18.78 -2.70
C PRO A 214 0.03 -18.58 -3.01
N ASP A 215 -0.83 -19.40 -2.41
CA ASP A 215 -2.28 -19.36 -2.64
C ASP A 215 -2.91 -18.04 -2.18
N ALA A 216 -2.32 -17.39 -1.17
CA ALA A 216 -2.77 -16.08 -0.69
C ALA A 216 -2.62 -14.98 -1.76
N TYR A 217 -1.69 -15.15 -2.71
CA TYR A 217 -1.46 -14.18 -3.79
C TYR A 217 -2.35 -14.38 -5.01
N LYS A 218 -3.16 -15.46 -5.03
CA LYS A 218 -4.00 -15.80 -6.19
C LYS A 218 -4.89 -14.65 -6.63
N GLU A 219 -5.61 -14.02 -5.70
CA GLU A 219 -6.54 -12.93 -6.06
C GLU A 219 -5.82 -11.67 -6.59
N LEU A 220 -4.62 -11.36 -6.07
CA LEU A 220 -3.80 -10.27 -6.61
C LEU A 220 -3.32 -10.59 -8.02
N ASN A 221 -2.83 -11.81 -8.24
CA ASN A 221 -2.42 -12.29 -9.54
C ASN A 221 -3.60 -12.29 -10.53
N ASP A 222 -4.79 -12.72 -10.11
CA ASP A 222 -6.00 -12.67 -10.93
C ASP A 222 -6.34 -11.22 -11.34
N CYS A 223 -6.19 -10.25 -10.44
CA CYS A 223 -6.37 -8.84 -10.78
C CYS A 223 -5.34 -8.38 -11.83
N TYR A 224 -4.06 -8.70 -11.62
CA TYR A 224 -2.98 -8.39 -12.56
C TYR A 224 -3.24 -8.99 -13.95
N TYR A 225 -3.53 -10.29 -14.02
CA TYR A 225 -3.81 -10.99 -15.27
C TYR A 225 -5.03 -10.42 -16.00
N GLN A 226 -6.09 -10.07 -15.26
CA GLN A 226 -7.26 -9.43 -15.84
C GLN A 226 -6.94 -8.05 -16.42
N VAL A 227 -6.17 -7.22 -15.71
CA VAL A 227 -5.71 -5.94 -16.26
C VAL A 227 -4.90 -6.17 -17.53
N CYS A 228 -3.93 -7.09 -17.53
CA CYS A 228 -3.13 -7.38 -18.70
C CYS A 228 -3.98 -7.85 -19.89
N LYS A 229 -4.94 -8.75 -19.67
CA LYS A 229 -5.84 -9.26 -20.71
C LYS A 229 -6.73 -8.16 -21.29
N ILE A 230 -7.25 -7.27 -20.45
CA ILE A 230 -8.11 -6.15 -20.87
C ILE A 230 -7.29 -5.10 -21.62
N MET A 231 -6.08 -4.80 -21.14
CA MET A 231 -5.25 -3.72 -21.68
C MET A 231 -4.44 -4.12 -22.92
N GLU A 232 -4.15 -5.40 -23.16
CA GLU A 232 -3.38 -5.86 -24.34
C GLU A 232 -3.93 -5.33 -25.67
N PRO A 233 -5.22 -5.54 -26.03
CA PRO A 233 -5.74 -5.08 -27.31
C PRO A 233 -5.71 -3.55 -27.41
N PHE A 234 -6.06 -2.85 -26.33
CA PHE A 234 -5.99 -1.38 -26.26
C PHE A 234 -4.56 -0.87 -26.49
N LEU A 235 -3.57 -1.46 -25.82
CA LEU A 235 -2.17 -1.07 -25.96
C LEU A 235 -1.59 -1.44 -27.33
N ARG A 236 -2.06 -2.54 -27.94
CA ARG A 236 -1.69 -2.91 -29.31
C ARG A 236 -2.10 -1.81 -30.29
N ASP A 237 -3.31 -1.30 -30.16
CA ASP A 237 -3.85 -0.24 -31.02
C ASP A 237 -3.21 1.13 -30.74
N LYS A 238 -2.77 1.38 -29.50
CA LYS A 238 -2.09 2.62 -29.07
C LYS A 238 -0.58 2.51 -29.00
N ARG A 239 0.01 1.47 -29.60
CA ARG A 239 1.45 1.17 -29.50
C ARG A 239 2.34 2.28 -30.07
N SER A 240 1.84 3.05 -31.03
CA SER A 240 2.57 4.20 -31.61
C SER A 240 2.68 5.40 -30.65
N GLU A 241 1.91 5.43 -29.56
CA GLU A 241 1.99 6.52 -28.59
C GLU A 241 3.17 6.28 -27.63
N PRO A 242 4.15 7.21 -27.55
CA PRO A 242 5.37 7.00 -26.76
C PRO A 242 5.11 6.67 -25.28
N ASP A 243 4.11 7.30 -24.68
CA ASP A 243 3.75 7.10 -23.27
C ASP A 243 3.14 5.72 -22.98
N LEU A 244 2.55 5.07 -23.98
CA LEU A 244 1.82 3.80 -23.84
C LEU A 244 2.56 2.61 -24.42
N GLY A 245 3.29 2.81 -25.54
CA GLY A 245 3.98 1.76 -26.27
C GLY A 245 5.00 0.98 -25.42
N LYS A 246 5.61 1.65 -24.43
CA LYS A 246 6.55 1.02 -23.48
C LYS A 246 5.94 -0.09 -22.63
N PHE A 247 4.64 -0.02 -22.36
CA PHE A 247 3.96 -1.02 -21.52
C PHE A 247 3.51 -2.26 -22.31
N TYR A 248 3.43 -2.17 -23.64
CA TYR A 248 2.82 -3.22 -24.47
C TYR A 248 3.47 -4.59 -24.25
N PHE A 249 4.80 -4.67 -24.30
CA PHE A 249 5.51 -5.94 -24.12
C PHE A 249 5.35 -6.50 -22.71
N GLN A 250 5.43 -5.65 -21.67
CA GLN A 250 5.23 -6.05 -20.28
C GLN A 250 3.82 -6.62 -20.06
N VAL A 251 2.80 -5.99 -20.63
CA VAL A 251 1.40 -6.47 -20.58
C VAL A 251 1.22 -7.77 -21.36
N LYS A 252 1.81 -7.87 -22.56
CA LYS A 252 1.69 -9.04 -23.42
C LYS A 252 2.34 -10.28 -22.81
N GLU A 253 3.51 -10.12 -22.20
CA GLU A 253 4.29 -11.22 -21.62
C GLU A 253 3.79 -11.64 -20.23
N MET A 254 3.01 -10.79 -19.55
CA MET A 254 2.47 -11.04 -18.20
C MET A 254 3.57 -11.45 -17.20
N ASN A 255 4.73 -10.82 -17.27
CA ASN A 255 5.95 -11.27 -16.61
C ASN A 255 6.07 -10.86 -15.12
N MET A 256 5.08 -10.14 -14.56
CA MET A 256 5.08 -9.69 -13.16
C MET A 256 4.18 -10.55 -12.27
N ASN A 257 4.47 -11.85 -12.22
CA ASN A 257 3.74 -12.76 -11.32
C ASN A 257 4.16 -12.50 -9.87
N ILE A 258 3.18 -12.33 -8.97
CA ILE A 258 3.41 -12.10 -7.55
C ILE A 258 3.65 -13.46 -6.89
N SER A 259 4.89 -13.69 -6.47
CA SER A 259 5.31 -14.89 -5.76
C SER A 259 5.67 -14.61 -4.30
N ARG A 260 6.01 -13.36 -3.97
CA ARG A 260 6.42 -12.93 -2.64
C ARG A 260 5.82 -11.59 -2.30
N MET A 261 5.82 -11.25 -1.01
CA MET A 261 5.25 -10.00 -0.52
C MET A 261 5.90 -8.75 -1.15
N SER A 262 7.20 -8.79 -1.46
CA SER A 262 7.91 -7.72 -2.16
C SER A 262 7.35 -7.45 -3.55
N ASP A 263 7.00 -8.50 -4.29
CA ASP A 263 6.57 -8.42 -5.69
C ASP A 263 5.24 -7.64 -5.82
N ILE A 264 4.47 -7.53 -4.73
CA ILE A 264 3.24 -6.74 -4.65
C ILE A 264 3.52 -5.26 -4.90
N PHE A 265 4.63 -4.73 -4.38
CA PHE A 265 4.99 -3.32 -4.54
C PHE A 265 5.33 -3.01 -5.99
N ASP A 266 6.20 -3.80 -6.60
CA ASP A 266 6.61 -3.64 -8.00
C ASP A 266 5.42 -3.75 -8.96
N THR A 267 4.58 -4.77 -8.77
CA THR A 267 3.38 -4.98 -9.58
C THR A 267 2.39 -3.82 -9.38
N GLY A 268 2.23 -3.33 -8.15
CA GLY A 268 1.40 -2.18 -7.83
C GLY A 268 1.87 -0.89 -8.49
N VAL A 269 3.19 -0.64 -8.50
CA VAL A 269 3.81 0.52 -9.18
C VAL A 269 3.59 0.43 -10.69
N PHE A 270 3.82 -0.73 -11.28
CA PHE A 270 3.59 -0.97 -12.71
C PHE A 270 2.13 -0.70 -13.09
N LEU A 271 1.17 -1.34 -12.40
CA LEU A 271 -0.26 -1.17 -12.69
C LEU A 271 -0.72 0.28 -12.51
N THR A 272 -0.22 0.95 -11.47
CA THR A 272 -0.51 2.37 -11.22
C THR A 272 0.00 3.22 -12.37
N SER A 273 1.25 3.03 -12.80
CA SER A 273 1.85 3.79 -13.91
C SER A 273 1.12 3.56 -15.23
N LEU A 274 0.84 2.29 -15.58
CA LEU A 274 0.08 1.92 -16.79
C LEU A 274 -1.28 2.62 -16.83
N ILE A 275 -2.04 2.54 -15.74
CA ILE A 275 -3.40 3.07 -15.68
C ILE A 275 -3.38 4.60 -15.63
N GLN A 276 -2.46 5.21 -14.89
CA GLN A 276 -2.31 6.67 -14.85
C GLN A 276 -1.96 7.26 -16.21
N LYS A 277 -1.07 6.61 -16.97
CA LYS A 277 -0.72 7.06 -18.33
C LYS A 277 -1.87 6.84 -19.31
N SER A 278 -2.55 5.69 -19.23
CA SER A 278 -3.70 5.38 -20.10
C SER A 278 -4.88 6.33 -19.86
N LYS A 279 -5.23 6.62 -18.60
CA LYS A 279 -6.38 7.47 -18.27
C LYS A 279 -6.21 8.94 -18.69
N LYS A 280 -4.98 9.42 -18.94
CA LYS A 280 -4.74 10.83 -19.30
C LYS A 280 -5.50 11.25 -20.56
N LYS A 281 -5.65 10.32 -21.51
CA LYS A 281 -6.31 10.54 -22.81
C LYS A 281 -7.41 9.52 -23.13
N TYR A 282 -7.49 8.42 -22.40
CA TYR A 282 -8.41 7.31 -22.71
C TYR A 282 -9.26 6.88 -21.52
N SER A 283 -9.45 7.76 -20.54
CA SER A 283 -10.32 7.52 -19.37
C SER A 283 -11.76 7.13 -19.71
N TYR A 284 -12.28 7.56 -20.87
CA TYR A 284 -13.62 7.19 -21.34
C TYR A 284 -13.71 5.78 -21.92
N VAL A 285 -12.57 5.15 -22.23
CA VAL A 285 -12.50 3.82 -22.89
C VAL A 285 -12.77 2.72 -21.87
N ASP A 286 -13.61 1.74 -22.23
CA ASP A 286 -14.04 0.64 -21.37
C ASP A 286 -12.88 -0.14 -20.76
N GLU A 287 -11.86 -0.46 -21.55
CA GLU A 287 -10.67 -1.19 -21.12
C GLU A 287 -9.95 -0.45 -19.98
N VAL A 288 -9.82 0.86 -20.11
CA VAL A 288 -9.18 1.72 -19.09
C VAL A 288 -10.05 1.80 -17.85
N ARG A 289 -11.36 2.01 -18.00
CA ARG A 289 -12.30 2.09 -16.85
C ARG A 289 -12.34 0.80 -16.04
N LYS A 290 -12.44 -0.35 -16.71
CA LYS A 290 -12.41 -1.67 -16.06
C LYS A 290 -11.09 -1.90 -15.33
N SER A 291 -9.98 -1.47 -15.94
CA SER A 291 -8.65 -1.57 -15.33
C SER A 291 -8.49 -0.68 -14.09
N VAL A 292 -9.09 0.52 -14.08
CA VAL A 292 -9.13 1.38 -12.88
C VAL A 292 -9.83 0.68 -11.71
N ALA A 293 -10.98 0.04 -11.96
CA ALA A 293 -11.70 -0.71 -10.93
C ALA A 293 -10.89 -1.92 -10.42
N LEU A 294 -10.20 -2.64 -11.31
CA LEU A 294 -9.31 -3.74 -10.94
C LEU A 294 -8.10 -3.26 -10.11
N LEU A 295 -7.51 -2.10 -10.43
CA LEU A 295 -6.44 -1.50 -9.63
C LEU A 295 -6.93 -1.07 -8.24
N GLN A 296 -8.16 -0.58 -8.12
CA GLN A 296 -8.75 -0.31 -6.80
C GLN A 296 -8.89 -1.60 -6.00
N LYS A 297 -9.43 -2.66 -6.61
CA LYS A 297 -9.50 -3.99 -5.99
C LYS A 297 -8.12 -4.51 -5.57
N PHE A 298 -7.12 -4.42 -6.45
CA PHE A 298 -5.74 -4.78 -6.16
C PHE A 298 -5.19 -4.01 -4.94
N ASN A 299 -5.44 -2.70 -4.88
CA ASN A 299 -5.00 -1.85 -3.77
C ASN A 299 -5.72 -2.11 -2.45
N GLU A 300 -6.94 -2.66 -2.46
CA GLU A 300 -7.58 -3.13 -1.23
C GLU A 300 -7.06 -4.50 -0.80
N LEU A 301 -6.91 -5.44 -1.75
CA LEU A 301 -6.36 -6.77 -1.47
C LEU A 301 -4.93 -6.72 -0.94
N LYS A 302 -4.07 -5.82 -1.46
CA LYS A 302 -2.69 -5.71 -0.96
C LYS A 302 -2.63 -5.32 0.52
N LYS A 303 -3.63 -4.58 1.02
CA LYS A 303 -3.60 -4.07 2.40
C LYS A 303 -3.71 -5.20 3.43
N SER A 304 -4.39 -6.30 3.09
CA SER A 304 -4.51 -7.47 3.95
C SER A 304 -3.30 -8.39 3.91
N LEU A 305 -2.52 -8.35 2.81
CA LEU A 305 -1.39 -9.27 2.59
C LEU A 305 -0.04 -8.69 3.04
N ILE A 306 0.12 -7.37 3.05
CA ILE A 306 1.37 -6.73 3.48
C ILE A 306 1.42 -6.65 5.02
N VAL A 307 2.34 -7.38 5.63
CA VAL A 307 2.50 -7.44 7.09
C VAL A 307 3.90 -6.99 7.49
N TYR A 308 3.98 -5.87 8.21
CA TYR A 308 5.22 -5.33 8.74
C TYR A 308 5.51 -5.90 10.13
N ASN A 309 6.79 -6.09 10.43
CA ASN A 309 7.27 -6.41 11.78
C ASN A 309 7.31 -5.12 12.63
N GLU A 310 6.13 -4.65 13.05
CA GLU A 310 6.00 -3.44 13.88
C GLU A 310 6.83 -3.47 15.17
N PRO A 311 6.96 -4.59 15.91
CA PRO A 311 7.84 -4.66 17.06
C PRO A 311 9.31 -4.31 16.73
N GLU A 312 9.87 -4.83 15.64
CA GLU A 312 11.24 -4.52 15.21
C GLU A 312 11.37 -3.07 14.73
N ILE A 313 10.34 -2.52 14.10
CA ILE A 313 10.28 -1.09 13.72
C ILE A 313 10.32 -0.21 14.97
N LYS A 314 9.47 -0.49 15.97
CA LYS A 314 9.42 0.24 17.26
C LYS A 314 10.74 0.12 18.02
N ARG A 315 11.32 -1.08 18.07
CA ARG A 315 12.64 -1.31 18.66
C ARG A 315 13.72 -0.47 17.98
N THR A 316 13.75 -0.46 16.65
CA THR A 316 14.72 0.36 15.89
C THR A 316 14.50 1.85 16.16
N GLN A 317 13.25 2.31 16.22
CA GLN A 317 12.90 3.68 16.57
C GLN A 317 13.41 4.06 17.96
N GLN A 318 13.21 3.24 18.98
CA GLN A 318 13.71 3.47 20.35
C GLN A 318 15.25 3.57 20.39
N VAL A 319 15.95 2.72 19.63
CA VAL A 319 17.41 2.79 19.48
C VAL A 319 17.83 4.12 18.84
N LEU A 320 17.08 4.62 17.86
CA LEU A 320 17.34 5.93 17.26
C LEU A 320 17.06 7.07 18.25
N GLU A 321 15.92 7.05 18.94
CA GLU A 321 15.53 8.06 19.93
C GLU A 321 16.55 8.19 21.06
N SER A 322 17.11 7.08 21.54
CA SER A 322 18.18 7.09 22.56
C SER A 322 19.51 7.64 22.03
N ARG A 323 19.76 7.58 20.72
CA ARG A 323 20.99 8.05 20.07
C ARG A 323 20.99 9.54 19.76
N PHE A 324 19.82 10.17 19.61
CA PHE A 324 19.70 11.60 19.32
C PHE A 324 19.43 12.39 20.60
N SER A 325 20.43 13.13 21.08
CA SER A 325 20.33 13.92 22.30
C SER A 325 19.83 15.35 22.07
N GLN A 326 20.04 15.92 20.88
CA GLN A 326 19.65 17.29 20.56
C GLN A 326 18.17 17.39 20.17
N GLU A 327 17.46 18.39 20.70
CA GLU A 327 16.03 18.63 20.44
C GLU A 327 15.72 18.80 18.94
N GLY A 328 16.58 19.50 18.21
CA GLY A 328 16.46 19.64 16.75
C GLY A 328 16.72 18.35 15.96
N GLU A 329 17.52 17.41 16.47
CA GLU A 329 17.65 16.08 15.86
C GLU A 329 16.39 15.24 16.13
N LYS A 330 15.86 15.29 17.37
CA LYS A 330 14.62 14.60 17.75
C LYS A 330 13.42 15.07 16.93
N GLY A 331 13.25 16.38 16.73
CA GLY A 331 12.18 16.92 15.89
C GLY A 331 12.25 16.44 14.43
N ARG A 332 13.46 16.35 13.86
CA ARG A 332 13.68 15.84 12.50
C ARG A 332 13.41 14.33 12.40
N LEU A 333 13.82 13.55 13.41
CA LEU A 333 13.48 12.14 13.50
C LEU A 333 11.97 11.94 13.52
N ASN A 334 11.25 12.63 14.42
CA ASN A 334 9.81 12.50 14.56
C ASN A 334 9.09 12.79 13.24
N THR A 335 9.51 13.84 12.53
CA THR A 335 8.93 14.17 11.21
C THR A 335 9.06 13.01 10.21
N ILE A 336 10.23 12.36 10.14
CA ILE A 336 10.47 11.21 9.23
C ILE A 336 9.69 9.99 9.71
N MET A 337 9.65 9.74 11.02
CA MET A 337 8.96 8.59 11.60
C MET A 337 7.45 8.70 11.45
N ASP A 338 6.86 9.89 11.62
CA ASP A 338 5.43 10.13 11.41
C ASP A 338 5.02 9.83 9.96
N GLU A 339 5.83 10.29 8.99
CA GLU A 339 5.59 10.00 7.58
C GLU A 339 5.78 8.50 7.27
N THR A 340 6.79 7.87 7.87
CA THR A 340 7.07 6.43 7.71
C THR A 340 5.92 5.59 8.26
N TRP A 341 5.45 5.89 9.47
CA TRP A 341 4.29 5.22 10.09
C TRP A 341 3.00 5.44 9.30
N SER A 342 2.81 6.64 8.73
CA SER A 342 1.70 6.88 7.80
C SER A 342 1.78 5.96 6.57
N CYS A 343 2.96 5.77 5.98
CA CYS A 343 3.12 4.87 4.83
C CYS A 343 2.97 3.38 5.21
N ILE A 344 3.45 2.98 6.40
CA ILE A 344 3.25 1.64 6.95
C ILE A 344 1.77 1.36 7.12
N LYS A 345 1.01 2.29 7.71
CA LYS A 345 -0.43 2.13 7.93
C LYS A 345 -1.20 1.96 6.61
N GLU A 346 -0.83 2.73 5.58
CA GLU A 346 -1.42 2.63 4.25
C GLU A 346 -0.88 1.47 3.40
N LYS A 347 0.09 0.70 3.93
CA LYS A 347 0.74 -0.43 3.24
C LYS A 347 1.40 0.00 1.91
N GLN A 348 2.10 1.14 1.93
CA GLN A 348 2.66 1.80 0.76
C GLN A 348 4.20 1.83 0.72
N ILE A 349 4.90 1.31 1.73
CA ILE A 349 6.35 1.39 1.81
C ILE A 349 6.99 0.02 1.67
N ASP A 350 7.83 -0.15 0.66
CA ASP A 350 8.60 -1.38 0.49
C ASP A 350 9.54 -1.63 1.67
N PHE A 351 9.79 -2.90 2.00
CA PHE A 351 10.69 -3.29 3.08
C PHE A 351 12.15 -2.83 2.86
N SER A 352 12.64 -2.90 1.62
CA SER A 352 13.96 -2.37 1.24
C SER A 352 14.05 -0.85 1.45
N ARG A 353 12.93 -0.13 1.27
CA ARG A 353 12.84 1.31 1.55
C ARG A 353 12.93 1.56 3.05
N LEU A 354 12.27 0.75 3.88
CA LEU A 354 12.43 0.83 5.34
C LEU A 354 13.88 0.59 5.76
N ASP A 355 14.54 -0.44 5.21
CA ASP A 355 15.96 -0.70 5.45
C ASP A 355 16.85 0.49 5.09
N MET A 356 16.59 1.14 3.95
CA MET A 356 17.29 2.35 3.53
C MET A 356 17.05 3.53 4.51
N ILE A 357 15.80 3.77 4.91
CA ILE A 357 15.44 4.86 5.84
C ILE A 357 16.18 4.70 7.16
N PHE A 358 16.05 3.53 7.80
CA PHE A 358 16.67 3.28 9.09
C PHE A 358 18.20 3.30 9.00
N SER A 359 18.78 2.78 7.91
CA SER A 359 20.22 2.85 7.67
C SER A 359 20.74 4.28 7.54
N LYS A 360 19.99 5.18 6.88
CA LYS A 360 20.33 6.60 6.79
C LYS A 360 20.19 7.32 8.12
N LEU A 361 19.12 7.07 8.87
CA LEU A 361 18.91 7.63 10.21
C LEU A 361 20.02 7.20 11.18
N LEU A 362 20.46 5.94 11.14
CA LEU A 362 21.59 5.45 11.94
C LEU A 362 22.92 6.16 11.61
N LYS A 363 23.06 6.73 10.42
CA LYS A 363 24.21 7.56 10.00
C LYS A 363 23.98 9.05 10.24
N LYS A 364 22.92 9.44 10.96
CA LYS A 364 22.48 10.83 11.15
C LYS A 364 22.20 11.61 9.85
N ASN A 365 21.87 10.90 8.77
CA ASN A 365 21.51 11.53 7.50
C ASN A 365 19.99 11.77 7.45
N PHE A 366 19.57 13.02 7.61
CA PHE A 366 18.16 13.44 7.55
C PHE A 366 17.68 13.82 6.15
N ASN A 367 18.52 13.71 5.11
CA ASN A 367 18.09 13.83 3.72
C ASN A 367 17.45 12.52 3.24
N ILE A 368 16.24 12.28 3.76
CA ILE A 368 15.45 11.07 3.51
C ILE A 368 14.12 11.48 2.89
N VAL A 369 13.88 10.95 1.69
CA VAL A 369 12.58 10.96 1.04
C VAL A 369 11.86 9.69 1.45
N VAL A 370 10.76 9.78 2.19
CA VAL A 370 10.00 8.58 2.58
C VAL A 370 9.15 8.11 1.41
N ARG A 371 8.31 9.00 0.87
CA ARG A 371 7.46 8.76 -0.30
C ARG A 371 8.21 9.09 -1.59
N GLU A 372 8.44 8.06 -2.41
CA GLU A 372 8.96 8.27 -3.75
C GLU A 372 7.92 9.02 -4.60
N LYS A 373 8.42 9.82 -5.54
CA LYS A 373 7.61 10.57 -6.48
C LYS A 373 7.60 9.86 -7.82
N ASP A 374 6.56 10.14 -8.60
CA ASP A 374 6.58 9.79 -10.02
C ASP A 374 7.80 10.43 -10.69
N ALA A 375 8.44 9.69 -11.60
CA ALA A 375 9.67 10.15 -12.27
C ALA A 375 9.50 11.48 -13.03
N ASP A 376 8.25 11.82 -13.39
CA ASP A 376 7.91 13.06 -14.10
C ASP A 376 7.63 14.24 -13.15
N ASP A 377 7.55 14.02 -11.84
CA ASP A 377 7.34 15.08 -10.84
C ASP A 377 8.68 15.73 -10.44
N ILE A 378 8.97 16.87 -11.07
CA ILE A 378 10.18 17.64 -10.84
C ILE A 378 10.15 18.51 -9.56
N THR A 379 9.08 18.45 -8.76
CA THR A 379 8.99 19.23 -7.51
C THR A 379 9.97 18.70 -6.46
N ILE A 380 10.37 19.55 -5.51
CA ILE A 380 11.30 19.18 -4.44
C ILE A 380 10.56 18.39 -3.37
N THR A 381 11.06 17.23 -2.96
CA THR A 381 10.56 16.56 -1.75
C THR A 381 11.23 17.20 -0.54
N ILE A 382 10.46 17.96 0.23
CA ILE A 382 11.00 18.75 1.34
C ILE A 382 11.24 17.85 2.55
N THR A 383 12.47 17.33 2.63
CA THR A 383 12.96 16.58 3.79
C THR A 383 13.22 17.53 4.97
N PRO A 384 13.33 17.03 6.22
CA PRO A 384 13.71 17.89 7.35
C PRO A 384 15.08 18.53 7.17
N HIS A 385 16.00 17.88 6.45
CA HIS A 385 17.28 18.47 6.05
C HIS A 385 17.08 19.69 5.14
N HIS A 386 16.27 19.57 4.09
CA HIS A 386 15.99 20.67 3.17
C HIS A 386 15.29 21.84 3.87
N ALA A 387 14.29 21.54 4.71
CA ALA A 387 13.58 22.54 5.49
C ALA A 387 14.54 23.36 6.38
N ASN A 388 15.53 22.70 7.00
CA ASN A 388 16.53 23.36 7.84
C ASN A 388 17.56 24.16 7.01
N LYS A 389 18.00 23.63 5.86
CA LYS A 389 19.07 24.24 5.04
C LYS A 389 18.58 25.43 4.19
N TYR A 390 17.36 25.35 3.65
CA TYR A 390 16.82 26.31 2.67
C TYR A 390 15.56 27.04 3.15
N GLY A 391 14.91 26.57 4.22
CA GLY A 391 13.64 27.11 4.70
C GLY A 391 12.43 26.46 4.04
N ARG A 392 11.51 25.90 4.85
CA ARG A 392 10.33 25.16 4.37
C ARG A 392 9.40 26.02 3.52
N ASP A 393 9.14 27.26 3.92
CA ASP A 393 8.20 28.15 3.22
C ASP A 393 8.71 28.54 1.82
N LEU A 394 10.02 28.77 1.69
CA LEU A 394 10.65 29.05 0.40
C LEU A 394 10.51 27.85 -0.54
N LEU A 395 10.81 26.64 -0.06
CA LEU A 395 10.69 25.42 -0.86
C LEU A 395 9.23 25.11 -1.24
N ASN A 396 8.28 25.34 -0.33
CA ASN A 396 6.85 25.23 -0.63
C ASN A 396 6.45 26.21 -1.73
N ARG A 397 6.94 27.45 -1.68
CA ARG A 397 6.69 28.46 -2.70
C ARG A 397 7.26 28.03 -4.06
N ILE A 398 8.47 27.49 -4.08
CA ILE A 398 9.08 26.94 -5.29
C ILE A 398 8.23 25.83 -5.87
N ASN A 399 7.80 24.86 -5.05
CA ASN A 399 6.94 23.77 -5.50
C ASN A 399 5.61 24.27 -6.08
N ILE A 400 5.01 25.32 -5.51
CA ILE A 400 3.81 25.95 -6.08
C ILE A 400 4.11 26.53 -7.46
N ILE A 401 5.21 27.26 -7.62
CA ILE A 401 5.60 27.84 -8.93
C ILE A 401 5.81 26.73 -9.97
N ILE A 402 6.49 25.65 -9.60
CA ILE A 402 6.71 24.50 -10.49
C ILE A 402 5.36 23.91 -10.93
N GLN A 403 4.46 23.68 -9.98
CA GLN A 403 3.12 23.16 -10.27
C GLN A 403 2.29 24.14 -11.12
N GLU A 404 2.42 25.45 -10.92
CA GLU A 404 1.74 26.43 -11.75
C GLU A 404 2.28 26.44 -13.19
N ILE A 405 3.60 26.31 -13.36
CA ILE A 405 4.21 26.15 -14.69
C ILE A 405 3.71 24.85 -15.33
N ASP A 406 3.73 23.75 -14.56
CA ASP A 406 3.24 22.45 -15.00
C ASP A 406 1.80 22.50 -15.52
N PHE A 407 0.97 23.27 -14.83
CA PHE A 407 -0.46 23.34 -15.02
C PHE A 407 -0.91 24.32 -16.13
N TRP A 408 -0.26 25.48 -16.25
CA TRP A 408 -0.72 26.55 -17.16
C TRP A 408 0.04 26.65 -18.47
N TYR A 409 1.26 26.10 -18.56
CA TYR A 409 2.09 26.23 -19.76
C TYR A 409 1.91 25.04 -20.69
N PRO A 410 1.88 25.28 -22.02
CA PRO A 410 1.78 24.21 -23.01
C PRO A 410 3.05 23.34 -23.04
N PRO A 411 2.97 22.08 -23.51
CA PRO A 411 4.10 21.13 -23.48
C PRO A 411 5.41 21.67 -24.08
N ASN A 412 5.34 22.37 -25.21
CA ASN A 412 6.52 22.87 -25.92
C ASN A 412 7.26 23.99 -25.14
N GLU A 413 6.53 24.90 -24.49
CA GLU A 413 7.11 25.96 -23.65
C GLU A 413 7.60 25.39 -22.31
N LYS A 414 6.84 24.44 -21.77
CA LYS A 414 7.13 23.74 -20.51
C LYS A 414 8.44 22.99 -20.56
N GLN A 415 8.76 22.33 -21.67
CA GLN A 415 9.98 21.52 -21.78
C GLN A 415 11.26 22.33 -21.56
N LEU A 416 11.36 23.55 -22.12
CA LEU A 416 12.52 24.42 -21.95
C LEU A 416 12.62 24.95 -20.51
N LEU A 417 11.49 25.36 -19.92
CA LEU A 417 11.42 25.82 -18.53
C LEU A 417 11.81 24.70 -17.55
N PHE A 418 11.34 23.49 -17.81
CA PHE A 418 11.56 22.33 -16.96
C PHE A 418 12.99 21.82 -17.01
N GLN A 419 13.71 21.96 -18.12
CA GLN A 419 15.13 21.60 -18.16
C GLN A 419 15.97 22.39 -17.16
N ASN A 420 15.72 23.69 -17.00
CA ASN A 420 16.46 24.54 -16.06
C ASN A 420 16.02 24.31 -14.62
N ILE A 421 14.70 24.15 -14.40
CA ILE A 421 14.14 23.87 -13.07
C ILE A 421 14.58 22.49 -12.57
N ALA A 422 14.49 21.45 -13.40
CA ALA A 422 14.84 20.07 -13.05
C ALA A 422 16.30 19.96 -12.59
N LYS A 423 17.26 20.51 -13.34
CA LYS A 423 18.68 20.55 -12.93
C LYS A 423 18.87 21.17 -11.55
N THR A 424 18.06 22.18 -11.22
CA THR A 424 18.16 22.88 -9.95
C THR A 424 17.49 22.11 -8.82
N THR A 425 16.31 21.55 -9.06
CA THR A 425 15.61 20.74 -8.05
C THR A 425 16.33 19.44 -7.77
N GLU A 426 16.95 18.81 -8.77
CA GLU A 426 17.86 17.66 -8.64
C GLU A 426 19.05 17.99 -7.73
N LYS A 427 19.74 19.10 -7.97
CA LYS A 427 20.83 19.57 -7.09
C LYS A 427 20.37 19.76 -5.65
N ILE A 428 19.21 20.39 -5.44
CA ILE A 428 18.64 20.57 -4.10
C ILE A 428 18.35 19.21 -3.46
N GLN A 429 17.71 18.29 -4.21
CA GLN A 429 17.31 16.98 -3.73
C GLN A 429 18.51 16.09 -3.38
N ALA A 430 19.59 16.17 -4.16
CA ALA A 430 20.86 15.46 -3.97
C ALA A 430 21.80 16.12 -2.95
N ASP A 431 21.43 17.30 -2.44
CA ASP A 431 22.25 18.14 -1.56
C ASP A 431 23.57 18.63 -2.19
N GLU A 432 23.59 18.81 -3.50
CA GLU A 432 24.73 19.30 -4.27
C GLU A 432 24.94 20.82 -4.12
N PRO A 433 26.16 21.34 -4.38
CA PRO A 433 26.43 22.77 -4.37
C PRO A 433 25.55 23.53 -5.38
N LEU A 434 24.93 24.61 -4.91
CA LEU A 434 24.07 25.50 -5.70
C LEU A 434 24.50 26.94 -5.44
N ASP A 435 24.59 27.76 -6.51
CA ASP A 435 24.68 29.21 -6.35
C ASP A 435 23.35 29.74 -5.82
N LYS A 436 23.33 30.08 -4.53
CA LYS A 436 22.13 30.55 -3.84
C LYS A 436 21.60 31.85 -4.44
N LYS A 437 22.47 32.72 -4.95
CA LYS A 437 22.07 34.01 -5.50
C LYS A 437 21.38 33.81 -6.85
N GLU A 438 22.02 33.06 -7.75
CA GLU A 438 21.44 32.70 -9.06
C GLU A 438 20.09 31.99 -8.90
N PHE A 439 20.00 31.04 -7.96
CA PHE A 439 18.77 30.30 -7.70
C PHE A 439 17.62 31.20 -7.21
N VAL A 440 17.90 32.06 -6.23
CA VAL A 440 16.88 32.96 -5.67
C VAL A 440 16.42 33.96 -6.73
N GLU A 441 17.33 34.52 -7.53
CA GLU A 441 16.99 35.43 -8.62
C GLU A 441 16.12 34.73 -9.68
N MET A 442 16.47 33.50 -10.09
CA MET A 442 15.67 32.71 -11.02
C MET A 442 14.25 32.47 -10.50
N MET A 443 14.10 32.04 -9.25
CA MET A 443 12.77 31.76 -8.68
C MET A 443 11.93 33.02 -8.47
N GLN A 444 12.56 34.15 -8.10
CA GLN A 444 11.89 35.44 -8.01
C GLN A 444 11.39 35.92 -9.38
N ASN A 445 12.18 35.72 -10.44
CA ASN A 445 11.79 36.06 -11.81
C ASN A 445 10.57 35.24 -12.25
N TYR A 446 10.56 33.94 -11.96
CA TYR A 446 9.37 33.10 -12.21
C TYR A 446 8.16 33.57 -11.41
N ASP A 447 8.32 33.83 -10.11
CA ASP A 447 7.22 34.26 -9.25
C ASP A 447 6.58 35.57 -9.73
N GLN A 448 7.41 36.55 -10.11
CA GLN A 448 6.95 37.82 -10.68
C GLN A 448 6.26 37.65 -12.03
N SER A 449 6.78 36.78 -12.90
CA SER A 449 6.16 36.46 -14.18
C SER A 449 4.78 35.81 -13.98
N MET A 450 4.68 34.83 -13.07
CA MET A 450 3.42 34.16 -12.71
C MET A 450 2.38 35.15 -12.19
N GLU A 451 2.80 36.09 -11.32
CA GLU A 451 1.91 37.12 -10.77
C GLU A 451 1.36 38.05 -11.85
N ARG A 452 2.23 38.54 -12.75
CA ARG A 452 1.86 39.47 -13.82
C ARG A 452 1.00 38.85 -14.91
N ASN A 453 1.25 37.59 -15.24
CA ASN A 453 0.68 36.97 -16.45
C ASN A 453 -0.50 36.04 -16.14
N ILE A 454 -0.44 35.27 -15.06
CA ILE A 454 -1.38 34.17 -14.80
C ILE A 454 -2.23 34.44 -13.56
N ARG A 455 -1.62 34.66 -12.39
CA ARG A 455 -2.36 34.71 -11.11
C ARG A 455 -3.37 35.85 -11.03
N LYS A 456 -3.17 36.95 -11.77
CA LYS A 456 -4.17 38.03 -11.90
C LYS A 456 -5.53 37.55 -12.44
N THR A 457 -5.54 36.44 -13.20
CA THR A 457 -6.75 35.85 -13.79
C THR A 457 -7.46 34.86 -12.87
N TYR A 458 -6.83 34.45 -11.76
CA TYR A 458 -7.39 33.45 -10.84
C TYR A 458 -8.77 33.79 -10.28
N PRO A 459 -9.08 35.05 -9.91
CA PRO A 459 -10.43 35.41 -9.50
C PRO A 459 -11.48 35.13 -10.59
N ASP A 460 -11.16 35.42 -11.84
CA ASP A 460 -12.07 35.21 -12.97
C ASP A 460 -12.20 33.73 -13.30
N LYS A 461 -11.09 32.97 -13.27
CA LYS A 461 -11.11 31.50 -13.41
C LYS A 461 -11.93 30.83 -12.29
N ALA A 462 -11.86 31.32 -11.05
CA ALA A 462 -12.68 30.81 -9.96
C ALA A 462 -14.19 31.05 -10.20
N LYS A 463 -14.56 32.24 -10.71
CA LYS A 463 -15.96 32.56 -11.07
C LYS A 463 -16.45 31.71 -12.24
N GLU A 464 -15.63 31.54 -13.28
CA GLU A 464 -15.92 30.70 -14.44
C GLU A 464 -16.16 29.24 -14.02
N LEU A 465 -15.25 28.67 -13.25
CA LEU A 465 -15.36 27.34 -12.66
C LEU A 465 -16.66 27.16 -11.87
N ALA A 466 -16.97 28.09 -10.97
CA ALA A 466 -18.20 28.06 -10.18
C ALA A 466 -19.47 28.14 -11.05
N SER A 467 -19.42 28.95 -12.10
CA SER A 467 -20.54 29.13 -13.03
C SER A 467 -20.81 27.86 -13.84
N ILE A 468 -19.75 27.24 -14.38
CA ILE A 468 -19.85 25.98 -15.14
C ILE A 468 -20.32 24.84 -14.22
N TYR A 469 -19.76 24.71 -13.01
CA TYR A 469 -20.20 23.73 -12.03
C TYR A 469 -21.68 23.91 -11.65
N SER A 470 -22.13 25.16 -11.46
CA SER A 470 -23.55 25.45 -11.19
C SER A 470 -24.44 25.08 -12.37
N ALA A 471 -24.04 25.44 -13.59
CA ALA A 471 -24.77 25.11 -14.80
C ALA A 471 -24.89 23.60 -15.01
N PHE A 472 -23.81 22.85 -14.78
CA PHE A 472 -23.82 21.39 -14.83
C PHE A 472 -24.85 20.81 -13.84
N ASN A 473 -24.82 21.23 -12.58
CA ASN A 473 -25.76 20.72 -11.58
C ASN A 473 -27.22 21.08 -11.90
N LYS A 474 -27.48 22.24 -12.50
CA LYS A 474 -28.83 22.63 -12.95
C LYS A 474 -29.39 21.74 -14.05
N LEU A 475 -28.56 21.06 -14.84
CA LEU A 475 -29.02 20.08 -15.83
C LEU A 475 -29.53 18.79 -15.18
N PHE A 476 -29.12 18.50 -13.94
CA PHE A 476 -29.40 17.24 -13.25
C PHE A 476 -30.03 17.44 -11.86
N PRO A 477 -31.15 18.16 -11.74
CA PRO A 477 -31.75 18.51 -10.44
C PRO A 477 -32.39 17.31 -9.72
N GLY A 478 -32.70 16.22 -10.43
CA GLY A 478 -33.39 15.05 -9.87
C GLY A 478 -33.08 13.74 -10.60
N GLN A 479 -33.66 12.65 -10.08
CA GLN A 479 -33.35 11.29 -10.54
C GLN A 479 -33.71 11.06 -12.02
N THR A 480 -34.76 11.70 -12.52
CA THR A 480 -35.21 11.56 -13.92
C THR A 480 -34.14 12.02 -14.93
N GLN A 481 -33.52 13.17 -14.70
CA GLN A 481 -32.46 13.70 -15.58
C GLN A 481 -31.19 12.86 -15.46
N LYS A 482 -30.88 12.35 -14.25
CA LYS A 482 -29.77 11.42 -14.03
C LYS A 482 -29.95 10.12 -14.81
N ILE A 483 -31.16 9.55 -14.81
CA ILE A 483 -31.51 8.36 -15.61
C ILE A 483 -31.40 8.65 -17.10
N LYS A 484 -31.81 9.84 -17.56
CA LYS A 484 -31.67 10.23 -18.98
C LYS A 484 -30.22 10.21 -19.44
N LEU A 485 -29.28 10.68 -18.61
CA LEU A 485 -27.85 10.62 -18.92
C LEU A 485 -27.35 9.17 -18.97
N ARG A 486 -27.69 8.33 -17.99
CA ARG A 486 -27.33 6.90 -17.97
C ARG A 486 -27.73 6.18 -19.25
N LYS A 487 -29.00 6.35 -19.66
CA LYS A 487 -29.54 5.74 -20.88
C LYS A 487 -28.81 6.19 -22.15
N ARG A 488 -28.47 7.49 -22.24
CA ARG A 488 -27.77 8.04 -23.39
C ARG A 488 -26.33 7.56 -23.51
N LEU A 489 -25.66 7.38 -22.39
CA LEU A 489 -24.27 6.90 -22.32
C LEU A 489 -24.16 5.39 -22.37
N MET A 490 -25.28 4.67 -22.29
CA MET A 490 -25.32 3.22 -22.04
C MET A 490 -24.46 2.81 -20.84
N ASN A 491 -24.41 3.66 -19.81
CA ASN A 491 -23.61 3.47 -18.60
C ASN A 491 -24.46 3.72 -17.36
N GLU A 492 -24.83 2.64 -16.66
CA GLU A 492 -25.62 2.71 -15.43
C GLU A 492 -24.81 3.26 -14.23
N SER A 493 -23.49 3.03 -14.20
CA SER A 493 -22.58 3.46 -13.12
C SER A 493 -22.02 4.87 -13.29
N ILE A 494 -22.38 5.62 -14.35
CA ILE A 494 -21.76 6.93 -14.64
C ILE A 494 -21.78 7.90 -13.45
N TRP A 495 -22.87 7.92 -12.68
CA TRP A 495 -22.99 8.83 -11.54
C TRP A 495 -22.10 8.41 -10.36
N GLU A 496 -21.81 7.12 -10.22
CA GLU A 496 -20.85 6.62 -9.23
C GLU A 496 -19.44 7.00 -9.68
N GLU A 497 -19.12 6.80 -10.96
CA GLU A 497 -17.83 7.15 -11.58
C GLU A 497 -17.47 8.63 -11.37
N ILE A 498 -18.38 9.57 -11.65
CA ILE A 498 -18.08 11.02 -11.57
C ILE A 498 -18.31 11.62 -10.17
N SER A 499 -18.93 10.89 -9.25
CA SER A 499 -19.31 11.44 -7.93
C SER A 499 -18.11 11.94 -7.13
N TYR A 500 -17.01 11.18 -7.15
CA TYR A 500 -15.77 11.51 -6.46
C TYR A 500 -15.20 12.86 -6.94
N ASP A 501 -15.09 13.01 -8.26
CA ASP A 501 -14.57 14.22 -8.89
C ASP A 501 -15.48 15.42 -8.61
N MET A 502 -16.80 15.25 -8.74
CA MET A 502 -17.76 16.31 -8.46
C MET A 502 -17.73 16.78 -7.01
N GLU A 503 -17.55 15.88 -6.05
CA GLU A 503 -17.38 16.24 -4.63
C GLU A 503 -16.06 16.98 -4.37
N LYS A 504 -14.96 16.61 -5.05
CA LYS A 504 -13.70 17.37 -5.02
C LYS A 504 -13.88 18.77 -5.55
N VAL A 505 -14.56 18.93 -6.69
CA VAL A 505 -14.86 20.24 -7.30
C VAL A 505 -15.67 21.10 -6.34
N LYS A 506 -16.76 20.57 -5.78
CA LYS A 506 -17.63 21.26 -4.83
C LYS A 506 -16.88 21.81 -3.62
N ARG A 507 -16.06 20.96 -2.97
CA ARG A 507 -15.30 21.35 -1.76
C ARG A 507 -14.29 22.46 -2.07
N ASN A 508 -13.58 22.35 -3.19
CA ASN A 508 -12.57 23.34 -3.56
C ASN A 508 -13.20 24.67 -4.00
N ILE A 509 -14.33 24.66 -4.71
CA ILE A 509 -15.09 25.89 -5.01
C ILE A 509 -15.53 26.57 -3.71
N ALA A 510 -16.02 25.82 -2.72
CA ALA A 510 -16.42 26.39 -1.43
C ALA A 510 -15.26 27.10 -0.71
N VAL A 511 -14.04 26.53 -0.76
CA VAL A 511 -12.84 27.18 -0.21
C VAL A 511 -12.48 28.43 -1.01
N LEU A 512 -12.52 28.39 -2.35
CA LEU A 512 -12.22 29.52 -3.22
C LEU A 512 -13.20 30.69 -3.06
N SER A 513 -14.47 30.39 -2.74
CA SER A 513 -15.50 31.37 -2.45
C SER A 513 -15.52 31.81 -0.98
N SER A 514 -14.65 31.27 -0.12
CA SER A 514 -14.60 31.64 1.29
C SER A 514 -13.95 33.02 1.47
N ASN A 515 -14.46 33.80 2.43
CA ASN A 515 -13.86 35.08 2.84
C ASN A 515 -12.67 34.88 3.80
N ASN A 516 -12.01 33.72 3.78
CA ASN A 516 -10.89 33.42 4.66
C ASN A 516 -9.68 34.32 4.34
N GLU A 517 -9.09 34.93 5.36
CA GLU A 517 -7.95 35.83 5.22
C GLU A 517 -6.75 35.18 4.51
N SER A 518 -6.53 33.88 4.75
CA SER A 518 -5.47 33.11 4.08
C SER A 518 -5.65 33.02 2.56
N MET A 519 -6.86 33.23 2.03
CA MET A 519 -7.19 33.16 0.60
C MET A 519 -7.09 34.52 -0.11
N LYS A 520 -6.69 35.60 0.59
CA LYS A 520 -6.53 36.94 0.00
C LYS A 520 -5.47 36.98 -1.10
N LYS A 521 -4.33 36.27 -0.92
CA LYS A 521 -3.25 36.21 -1.92
C LYS A 521 -3.61 35.20 -3.03
N ASN A 522 -3.48 35.61 -4.29
CA ASN A 522 -3.86 34.76 -5.43
C ASN A 522 -3.11 33.44 -5.48
N VAL A 523 -1.81 33.43 -5.16
CA VAL A 523 -1.02 32.20 -5.10
C VAL A 523 -1.59 31.13 -4.15
N ASN A 524 -2.24 31.53 -3.06
CA ASN A 524 -2.86 30.59 -2.11
C ASN A 524 -4.14 29.96 -2.69
N LYS A 525 -4.72 30.55 -3.74
CA LYS A 525 -5.88 30.00 -4.46
C LYS A 525 -5.48 28.86 -5.39
N PHE A 526 -4.22 28.82 -5.86
CA PHE A 526 -3.78 27.87 -6.88
C PHE A 526 -4.01 26.40 -6.51
N PRO A 527 -3.65 25.91 -5.31
CA PRO A 527 -3.85 24.50 -4.96
C PRO A 527 -5.31 24.05 -5.10
N PHE A 528 -6.26 24.93 -4.75
CA PHE A 528 -7.70 24.66 -4.83
C PHE A 528 -8.23 24.82 -6.26
N LEU A 529 -7.75 25.84 -6.99
CA LEU A 529 -8.07 26.04 -8.41
C LEU A 529 -7.63 24.85 -9.26
N ARG A 530 -6.38 24.41 -9.09
CA ARG A 530 -5.81 23.26 -9.79
C ARG A 530 -6.70 22.05 -9.62
N VAL A 531 -6.95 21.62 -8.38
CA VAL A 531 -7.77 20.44 -8.09
C VAL A 531 -9.16 20.57 -8.71
N ALA A 532 -9.85 21.69 -8.52
CA ALA A 532 -11.20 21.86 -9.04
C ALA A 532 -11.26 21.89 -10.58
N ILE A 533 -10.31 22.55 -11.24
CA ILE A 533 -10.25 22.61 -12.70
C ILE A 533 -9.87 21.24 -13.28
N GLU A 534 -8.89 20.52 -12.71
CA GLU A 534 -8.50 19.17 -13.17
C GLU A 534 -9.68 18.22 -13.15
N HIS A 535 -10.36 18.12 -12.00
CA HIS A 535 -11.48 17.20 -11.84
C HIS A 535 -12.68 17.59 -12.71
N LEU A 536 -13.05 18.88 -12.79
CA LEU A 536 -14.19 19.27 -13.62
C LEU A 536 -13.88 19.15 -15.12
N SER A 537 -12.65 19.46 -15.53
CA SER A 537 -12.22 19.28 -16.93
C SER A 537 -12.28 17.80 -17.31
N GLN A 538 -11.80 16.92 -16.43
CA GLN A 538 -11.84 15.48 -16.65
C GLN A 538 -13.28 14.95 -16.77
N VAL A 539 -14.18 15.36 -15.89
CA VAL A 539 -15.61 14.99 -15.95
C VAL A 539 -16.24 15.44 -17.27
N LEU A 540 -16.03 16.70 -17.67
CA LEU A 540 -16.60 17.24 -18.91
C LEU A 540 -16.00 16.56 -20.14
N TYR A 541 -14.70 16.27 -20.12
CA TYR A 541 -14.00 15.53 -21.15
C TYR A 541 -14.60 14.12 -21.33
N ASP A 542 -14.69 13.34 -20.25
CA ASP A 542 -15.18 11.96 -20.29
C ASP A 542 -16.64 11.89 -20.73
N LEU A 543 -17.49 12.76 -20.19
CA LEU A 543 -18.90 12.81 -20.58
C LEU A 543 -19.07 13.23 -22.04
N SER A 544 -18.27 14.17 -22.53
CA SER A 544 -18.31 14.60 -23.93
C SER A 544 -17.88 13.48 -24.87
N MET A 545 -16.79 12.77 -24.55
CA MET A 545 -16.31 11.64 -25.35
C MET A 545 -17.31 10.48 -25.35
N GLN A 546 -17.87 10.11 -24.20
CA GLN A 546 -18.85 9.02 -24.13
C GLN A 546 -20.14 9.37 -24.87
N LEU A 547 -20.64 10.62 -24.75
CA LEU A 547 -21.79 11.10 -25.52
C LEU A 547 -21.51 11.08 -27.02
N PHE A 548 -20.31 11.52 -27.43
CA PHE A 548 -19.90 11.48 -28.83
C PHE A 548 -19.94 10.04 -29.34
N ILE A 549 -19.21 9.11 -28.72
CA ILE A 549 -19.10 7.71 -29.18
C ILE A 549 -20.46 6.99 -29.22
N SER A 550 -21.44 7.43 -28.43
CA SER A 550 -22.78 6.83 -28.39
C SER A 550 -23.64 7.13 -29.63
N PHE A 551 -23.21 8.01 -30.55
CA PHE A 551 -23.94 8.25 -31.79
C PHE A 551 -23.70 7.14 -32.83
N GLU A 552 -24.76 6.77 -33.54
CA GLU A 552 -24.68 5.80 -34.63
C GLU A 552 -23.82 6.30 -35.81
N GLY A 553 -23.03 5.40 -36.39
CA GLY A 553 -22.25 5.67 -37.61
C GLY A 553 -20.91 6.37 -37.42
N ILE A 554 -20.41 6.50 -36.19
CA ILE A 554 -19.05 6.99 -35.93
C ILE A 554 -18.02 5.94 -36.31
N ASP A 555 -17.00 6.35 -37.08
CA ASP A 555 -15.84 5.52 -37.41
C ASP A 555 -14.65 5.76 -36.46
N GLY A 556 -13.65 4.87 -36.52
CA GLY A 556 -12.46 4.97 -35.66
C GLY A 556 -11.61 6.23 -35.91
N ARG A 557 -11.68 6.80 -37.13
CA ARG A 557 -10.95 8.03 -37.47
C ARG A 557 -11.56 9.23 -36.74
N SER A 558 -12.87 9.39 -36.77
CA SER A 558 -13.57 10.45 -36.06
C SER A 558 -13.43 10.33 -34.54
N ILE A 559 -13.41 9.11 -33.98
CA ILE A 559 -13.07 8.90 -32.55
C ILE A 559 -11.67 9.42 -32.25
N THR A 560 -10.70 9.11 -33.09
CA THR A 560 -9.30 9.54 -32.91
C THR A 560 -9.17 11.06 -32.99
N ASN A 561 -9.79 11.69 -34.00
CA ASN A 561 -9.80 13.15 -34.16
C ASN A 561 -10.45 13.84 -32.96
N MET A 562 -11.65 13.41 -32.57
CA MET A 562 -12.35 14.00 -31.41
C MET A 562 -11.59 13.79 -30.10
N THR A 563 -10.96 12.62 -29.93
CA THR A 563 -10.08 12.35 -28.79
C THR A 563 -8.94 13.36 -28.76
N ASN A 564 -8.27 13.63 -29.90
CA ASN A 564 -7.20 14.61 -29.98
C ASN A 564 -7.70 16.03 -29.67
N ILE A 565 -8.88 16.42 -30.17
CA ILE A 565 -9.47 17.73 -29.90
C ILE A 565 -9.77 17.90 -28.41
N LEU A 566 -10.59 17.01 -27.84
CA LEU A 566 -11.05 17.15 -26.46
C LEU A 566 -9.93 16.89 -25.44
N SER A 567 -8.95 16.03 -25.76
CA SER A 567 -7.78 15.87 -24.89
C SER A 567 -6.88 17.10 -24.92
N THR A 568 -6.81 17.84 -26.04
CA THR A 568 -6.15 19.15 -26.07
C THR A 568 -6.90 20.16 -25.20
N TYR A 569 -8.24 20.15 -25.19
CA TYR A 569 -9.01 20.98 -24.24
C TYR A 569 -8.69 20.63 -22.79
N ASN A 570 -8.64 19.34 -22.48
CA ASN A 570 -8.33 18.85 -21.14
C ASN A 570 -6.88 19.17 -20.72
N GLU A 571 -5.91 19.04 -21.63
CA GLU A 571 -4.50 19.36 -21.40
C GLU A 571 -4.29 20.85 -21.13
N PHE A 572 -4.93 21.72 -21.92
CA PHE A 572 -4.84 23.18 -21.78
C PHE A 572 -5.81 23.74 -20.73
N ARG A 573 -6.59 22.88 -20.07
CA ARG A 573 -7.57 23.26 -19.04
C ARG A 573 -8.59 24.29 -19.56
N ASP A 574 -8.98 24.17 -20.83
CA ASP A 574 -9.99 25.01 -21.49
C ASP A 574 -11.40 24.56 -21.07
N LEU A 575 -11.72 24.85 -19.82
CA LEU A 575 -12.98 24.49 -19.18
C LEU A 575 -14.21 25.04 -19.93
N PRO A 576 -14.21 26.28 -20.46
CA PRO A 576 -15.31 26.77 -21.29
C PRO A 576 -15.55 25.97 -22.57
N SER A 577 -14.49 25.53 -23.25
CA SER A 577 -14.61 24.71 -24.47
C SER A 577 -15.08 23.30 -24.15
N LEU A 578 -14.61 22.70 -23.05
CA LEU A 578 -15.13 21.41 -22.56
C LEU A 578 -16.61 21.48 -22.20
N TRP A 579 -17.03 22.55 -21.53
CA TRP A 579 -18.44 22.78 -21.22
C TRP A 579 -19.29 22.96 -22.49
N ALA A 580 -18.77 23.69 -23.48
CA ALA A 580 -19.44 23.86 -24.77
C ALA A 580 -19.59 22.53 -25.51
N ALA A 581 -18.53 21.71 -25.56
CA ALA A 581 -18.56 20.37 -26.16
C ALA A 581 -19.57 19.46 -25.46
N PHE A 582 -19.54 19.39 -24.13
CA PHE A 582 -20.50 18.61 -23.36
C PHE A 582 -21.93 19.06 -23.63
N SER A 583 -22.19 20.37 -23.57
CA SER A 583 -23.51 20.94 -23.80
C SER A 583 -24.02 20.65 -25.22
N TYR A 584 -23.13 20.73 -26.21
CA TYR A 584 -23.44 20.45 -27.61
C TYR A 584 -23.89 19.00 -27.79
N TYR A 585 -23.08 18.03 -27.36
CA TYR A 585 -23.42 16.61 -27.51
C TYR A 585 -24.58 16.17 -26.62
N PHE A 586 -24.73 16.77 -25.44
CA PHE A 586 -25.88 16.50 -24.59
C PHE A 586 -27.19 17.06 -25.17
N SER A 587 -27.15 18.17 -25.90
CA SER A 587 -28.37 18.76 -26.48
C SER A 587 -28.87 18.01 -27.72
N LYS A 588 -27.98 17.46 -28.55
CA LYS A 588 -28.32 16.83 -29.83
C LYS A 588 -28.74 15.37 -29.67
N SER A 589 -29.72 14.95 -30.47
CA SER A 589 -30.21 13.56 -30.54
C SER A 589 -29.69 12.78 -31.75
N SER A 590 -29.14 13.47 -32.76
CA SER A 590 -28.53 12.87 -33.96
C SER A 590 -27.41 13.77 -34.47
N MET A 591 -26.38 13.19 -35.10
CA MET A 591 -25.26 13.94 -35.66
C MET A 591 -25.45 14.25 -37.16
N PRO A 592 -25.64 15.52 -37.55
CA PRO A 592 -25.43 15.93 -38.93
C PRO A 592 -23.91 16.02 -39.18
N ASN A 593 -23.42 15.25 -40.16
CA ASN A 593 -22.06 15.26 -40.75
C ASN A 593 -20.86 15.31 -39.76
N LEU A 594 -20.08 14.22 -39.67
CA LEU A 594 -18.94 14.08 -38.76
C LEU A 594 -17.83 15.14 -38.96
N SER A 595 -17.49 15.48 -40.20
CA SER A 595 -16.46 16.49 -40.49
C SER A 595 -16.86 17.90 -40.06
N VAL A 596 -18.17 18.19 -40.07
CA VAL A 596 -18.72 19.46 -39.57
C VAL A 596 -18.59 19.54 -38.06
N ASN A 597 -18.66 18.43 -37.32
CA ASN A 597 -18.49 18.44 -35.86
C ASN A 597 -17.05 18.72 -35.43
N GLU A 598 -16.06 18.12 -36.10
CA GLU A 598 -14.64 18.39 -35.83
C GLU A 598 -14.32 19.88 -36.06
N LYS A 599 -14.79 20.43 -37.19
CA LYS A 599 -14.63 21.85 -37.51
C LYS A 599 -15.35 22.76 -36.51
N ILE A 600 -16.61 22.47 -36.14
CA ILE A 600 -17.35 23.24 -35.12
C ILE A 600 -16.59 23.22 -33.80
N MET A 601 -16.07 22.07 -33.35
CA MET A 601 -15.32 22.02 -32.10
C MET A 601 -14.09 22.93 -32.19
N ILE A 602 -13.27 22.84 -33.25
CA ILE A 602 -12.09 23.69 -33.44
C ILE A 602 -12.45 25.19 -33.54
N GLU A 603 -13.57 25.53 -34.18
CA GLU A 603 -14.05 26.93 -34.31
C GLU A 603 -14.62 27.48 -32.99
N THR A 604 -15.15 26.61 -32.12
CA THR A 604 -15.74 27.00 -30.83
C THR A 604 -14.74 26.99 -29.68
N THR A 605 -13.47 26.66 -29.93
CA THR A 605 -12.38 26.75 -28.95
C THR A 605 -12.23 28.19 -28.44
N LYS A 606 -12.29 28.37 -27.12
CA LYS A 606 -12.25 29.69 -26.47
C LYS A 606 -10.85 30.10 -26.02
N GLU A 607 -9.99 29.16 -25.63
CA GLU A 607 -8.63 29.46 -25.19
C GLU A 607 -7.68 29.62 -26.40
N PRO A 608 -7.06 30.80 -26.62
CA PRO A 608 -6.24 31.06 -27.81
C PRO A 608 -5.07 30.08 -27.97
N ARG A 609 -4.42 29.68 -26.87
CA ARG A 609 -3.32 28.70 -26.90
C ARG A 609 -3.79 27.32 -27.34
N CYS A 610 -4.98 26.93 -26.88
CA CYS A 610 -5.60 25.69 -27.27
C CYS A 610 -5.95 25.70 -28.76
N GLN A 611 -6.52 26.80 -29.25
CA GLN A 611 -6.84 26.98 -30.67
C GLN A 611 -5.59 26.89 -31.56
N ALA A 612 -4.47 27.50 -31.14
CA ALA A 612 -3.20 27.40 -31.87
C ALA A 612 -2.71 25.95 -31.95
N ARG A 613 -2.77 25.19 -30.85
CA ARG A 613 -2.37 23.78 -30.83
C ARG A 613 -3.26 22.90 -31.71
N LEU A 614 -4.56 23.11 -31.68
CA LEU A 614 -5.49 22.38 -32.56
C LEU A 614 -5.21 22.69 -34.02
N ARG A 615 -4.92 23.95 -34.37
CA ARG A 615 -4.50 24.28 -35.74
C ARG A 615 -3.23 23.55 -36.15
N GLU A 616 -2.24 23.38 -35.27
CA GLU A 616 -1.05 22.57 -35.58
C GLU A 616 -1.37 21.09 -35.80
N LEU A 617 -2.22 20.51 -34.96
CA LEU A 617 -2.58 19.08 -35.02
C LEU A 617 -3.42 18.74 -36.26
N PHE A 618 -4.23 19.69 -36.72
CA PHE A 618 -5.14 19.54 -37.85
C PHE A 618 -4.74 20.41 -39.06
N LYS A 619 -3.48 20.87 -39.11
CA LYS A 619 -2.95 21.50 -40.32
C LYS A 619 -3.07 20.49 -41.45
N GLU A 620 -3.91 20.81 -42.43
CA GLU A 620 -3.90 20.15 -43.72
C GLU A 620 -2.48 20.30 -44.31
N ASN A 621 -2.01 19.25 -44.97
CA ASN A 621 -1.02 19.42 -46.04
C ASN A 621 -1.72 20.24 -47.15
N ASP A 622 -1.95 21.53 -46.90
CA ASP A 622 -2.37 22.49 -47.91
C ASP A 622 -1.25 22.70 -48.93
#